data_AF-A0A7G9Z0E7-F1
#
_entry.id   AF-A0A7G9Z0E7-F1
#
_cell.length_a   1.000
_cell.length_b   1.000
_cell.length_c   1.000
_cell.angle_alpha   90.00
_cell.angle_beta   90.00
_cell.angle_gamma   90.00
#
_symmetry.space_group_name_H-M   'P 1'
#
loop_
_entity.id
_entity.type
_entity.pdbx_description
1 polymer ?
#
loop_
_entity_poly.entity_id
_entity_poly.type
_entity_poly.pdbx_seq_one_letter_code
_entity_poly.pdbx_strand_id
1 'polypeptide(L)'
;MLIKIKYIASSSRIFIGLFLVAILLILCEYHYTNFEEHLEYPSTKMIQQDPESYDGWLISKGGTVSKVGDSSFVITSMDRDVRYNFVIDSKEEVYLGDSVEVLGTFRSPNKVTPDKMIVVRAQSGKMVYVRSLIGLLILVIVFFRSWKFDHKGFVFIPRRV
;
A
#
# COMPACT_ATOMS: atom_id res chain seq x y z
N MET A 1 19.07 -56.96 -4.64
CA MET A 1 18.31 -56.09 -5.57
C MET A 1 17.60 -55.02 -4.73
N LEU A 2 18.21 -53.85 -4.52
CA LEU A 2 17.71 -52.80 -3.64
C LEU A 2 18.12 -51.42 -4.20
N ILE A 3 17.47 -51.01 -5.28
CA ILE A 3 17.58 -49.65 -5.82
C ILE A 3 16.16 -49.19 -6.16
N LYS A 4 15.82 -47.98 -5.70
CA LYS A 4 14.60 -47.17 -5.97
C LYS A 4 13.58 -47.03 -4.81
N ILE A 5 14.01 -46.54 -3.65
CA ILE A 5 13.09 -45.88 -2.68
C ILE A 5 13.31 -44.35 -2.60
N LYS A 6 14.35 -43.81 -3.25
CA LYS A 6 14.71 -42.38 -3.14
C LYS A 6 13.90 -41.41 -4.03
N TYR A 7 13.17 -41.90 -5.03
CA TYR A 7 12.44 -41.05 -5.99
C TYR A 7 11.00 -40.67 -5.57
N ILE A 8 10.41 -41.35 -4.58
CA ILE A 8 9.01 -41.14 -4.18
C ILE A 8 8.85 -39.89 -3.30
N ALA A 9 9.90 -39.49 -2.57
CA ALA A 9 9.85 -38.33 -1.66
C ALA A 9 9.91 -36.97 -2.39
N SER A 10 10.36 -36.93 -3.64
CA SER A 10 10.47 -35.69 -4.43
C SER A 10 9.15 -35.35 -5.15
N SER A 11 8.51 -36.35 -5.77
CA SER A 11 7.26 -36.13 -6.51
C SER A 11 6.11 -35.73 -5.59
N SER A 12 6.02 -36.31 -4.39
CA SER A 12 4.99 -35.92 -3.40
C SER A 12 5.12 -34.47 -2.97
N ARG A 13 6.35 -33.96 -2.80
CA ARG A 13 6.59 -32.54 -2.47
C ARG A 13 6.18 -31.60 -3.61
N ILE A 14 6.41 -32.00 -4.86
CA ILE A 14 5.99 -31.22 -6.03
C ILE A 14 4.47 -31.19 -6.13
N PHE A 15 3.78 -32.33 -5.93
CA PHE A 15 2.33 -32.38 -5.92
C PHE A 15 1.72 -31.55 -4.78
N ILE A 16 2.27 -31.64 -3.57
CA ILE A 16 1.84 -30.80 -2.44
C ILE A 16 2.07 -29.32 -2.76
N GLY A 17 3.21 -28.97 -3.35
CA GLY A 17 3.51 -27.60 -3.77
C GLY A 17 2.50 -27.08 -4.79
N LEU A 18 2.21 -27.85 -5.84
CA LEU A 18 1.20 -27.50 -6.85
C LEU A 18 -0.20 -27.38 -6.24
N PHE A 19 -0.57 -28.27 -5.33
CA PHE A 19 -1.84 -28.21 -4.63
C PHE A 19 -1.97 -26.95 -3.77
N LEU A 20 -0.92 -26.60 -3.01
CA LEU A 20 -0.88 -25.36 -2.23
C LEU A 20 -0.96 -24.11 -3.12
N VAL A 21 -0.27 -24.11 -4.26
CA VAL A 21 -0.36 -23.01 -5.23
C VAL A 21 -1.77 -22.91 -5.80
N ALA A 22 -2.41 -24.03 -6.15
CA ALA A 22 -3.79 -24.03 -6.64
C ALA A 22 -4.77 -23.49 -5.60
N ILE A 23 -4.65 -23.93 -4.33
CA ILE A 23 -5.43 -23.39 -3.21
C ILE A 23 -5.18 -21.89 -3.08
N LEU A 24 -3.92 -21.45 -3.08
CA LEU A 24 -3.59 -20.03 -2.97
C LEU A 24 -4.23 -19.21 -4.09
N LEU A 25 -4.19 -19.68 -5.34
CA LEU A 25 -4.84 -19.00 -6.46
C LEU A 25 -6.36 -18.91 -6.29
N ILE A 26 -7.01 -19.97 -5.81
CA ILE A 26 -8.44 -19.94 -5.50
C ILE A 26 -8.75 -18.93 -4.39
N LEU A 27 -7.93 -18.88 -3.33
CA LEU A 27 -8.11 -17.88 -2.27
C LEU A 27 -7.88 -16.46 -2.77
N CYS A 28 -6.88 -16.24 -3.62
CA CYS A 28 -6.61 -14.93 -4.21
C CYS A 28 -7.79 -14.46 -5.08
N GLU A 29 -8.36 -15.35 -5.90
CA GLU A 29 -9.52 -15.04 -6.74
C GLU A 29 -10.77 -14.77 -5.89
N TYR A 30 -11.02 -15.59 -4.88
CA TYR A 30 -12.12 -15.40 -3.94
C TYR A 30 -12.00 -14.06 -3.21
N HIS A 31 -10.81 -13.76 -2.70
CA HIS A 31 -10.56 -12.47 -2.06
C HIS A 31 -10.76 -11.31 -3.04
N TYR A 32 -10.23 -11.41 -4.26
CA TYR A 32 -10.37 -10.36 -5.28
C TYR A 32 -11.83 -10.04 -5.62
N THR A 33 -12.67 -11.08 -5.70
CA THR A 33 -14.10 -10.95 -6.06
C THR A 33 -14.98 -10.50 -4.91
N ASN A 34 -14.68 -10.90 -3.67
CA ASN A 34 -15.56 -10.66 -2.51
C ASN A 34 -15.05 -9.56 -1.56
N PHE A 35 -13.90 -8.93 -1.84
CA PHE A 35 -13.32 -7.96 -0.90
C PHE A 35 -14.27 -6.80 -0.58
N GLU A 36 -15.06 -6.34 -1.56
CA GLU A 36 -15.96 -5.18 -1.37
C GLU A 36 -17.09 -5.47 -0.38
N GLU A 37 -17.54 -6.73 -0.26
CA GLU A 37 -18.61 -7.14 0.67
C GLU A 37 -18.14 -7.18 2.12
N HIS A 38 -16.83 -7.22 2.34
CA HIS A 38 -16.22 -7.31 3.67
C HIS A 38 -15.56 -6.00 4.13
N LEU A 39 -15.78 -4.91 3.40
CA LEU A 39 -15.32 -3.59 3.82
C LEU A 39 -16.15 -3.06 4.98
N GLU A 40 -15.47 -2.50 5.98
CA GLU A 40 -16.13 -1.81 7.09
C GLU A 40 -16.83 -0.51 6.63
N TYR A 41 -16.30 0.12 5.57
CA TYR A 41 -16.82 1.35 4.98
C TYR A 41 -17.02 1.20 3.48
N PRO A 42 -18.02 1.87 2.87
CA PRO A 42 -18.31 1.72 1.45
C PRO A 42 -17.12 2.13 0.58
N SER A 43 -16.90 1.42 -0.54
CA SER A 43 -15.81 1.69 -1.47
C SER A 43 -16.04 3.02 -2.23
N THR A 44 -14.99 3.56 -2.86
CA THR A 44 -15.15 4.84 -3.60
C THR A 44 -16.03 4.64 -4.83
N LYS A 45 -15.94 3.44 -5.44
CA LYS A 45 -16.79 3.03 -6.55
C LYS A 45 -18.27 2.97 -6.16
N MET A 46 -18.59 2.41 -5.00
CA MET A 46 -19.96 2.34 -4.48
C MET A 46 -20.57 3.73 -4.31
N ILE A 47 -19.85 4.64 -3.64
CA ILE A 47 -20.33 6.02 -3.42
C ILE A 47 -20.47 6.77 -4.74
N GLN A 48 -19.55 6.59 -5.70
CA GLN A 48 -19.65 7.27 -7.00
C GLN A 48 -20.89 6.82 -7.80
N GLN A 49 -21.22 5.53 -7.75
CA GLN A 49 -22.31 4.95 -8.53
C GLN A 49 -23.68 5.41 -8.03
N ASP A 50 -23.83 5.54 -6.71
CA ASP A 50 -25.08 5.99 -6.09
C ASP A 50 -24.80 6.82 -4.83
N PRO A 51 -24.42 8.11 -4.96
CA PRO A 51 -24.05 8.92 -3.82
C PRO A 51 -25.21 9.14 -2.83
N GLU A 52 -26.44 9.14 -3.30
CA GLU A 52 -27.61 9.47 -2.47
C GLU A 52 -27.92 8.39 -1.44
N SER A 53 -27.70 7.11 -1.75
CA SER A 53 -27.92 6.02 -0.79
C SER A 53 -26.95 6.00 0.39
N TYR A 54 -25.81 6.68 0.26
CA TYR A 54 -24.80 6.80 1.30
C TYR A 54 -24.86 8.14 2.07
N ASP A 55 -25.84 9.01 1.82
CA ASP A 55 -25.96 10.26 2.58
C ASP A 55 -26.12 9.98 4.09
N GLY A 56 -25.32 10.65 4.90
CA GLY A 56 -25.30 10.47 6.35
C GLY A 56 -24.54 9.23 6.83
N TRP A 57 -23.97 8.42 5.95
CA TRP A 57 -23.13 7.28 6.36
C TRP A 57 -21.76 7.74 6.85
N LEU A 58 -21.23 7.00 7.83
CA LEU A 58 -19.83 7.12 8.21
C LEU A 58 -18.96 6.46 7.13
N ILE A 59 -17.96 7.17 6.62
CA ILE A 59 -17.04 6.68 5.60
C ILE A 59 -15.58 6.93 5.99
N SER A 60 -14.69 6.04 5.55
CA SER A 60 -13.24 6.23 5.64
C SER A 60 -12.66 6.38 4.23
N LYS A 61 -11.98 7.49 3.95
CA LYS A 61 -11.41 7.82 2.64
C LYS A 61 -10.03 8.43 2.73
N GLY A 62 -9.10 7.80 2.02
CA GLY A 62 -7.78 8.34 1.72
C GLY A 62 -7.75 8.98 0.33
N GLY A 63 -6.99 10.06 0.17
CA GLY A 63 -6.78 10.69 -1.14
C GLY A 63 -5.68 11.73 -1.11
N THR A 64 -5.34 12.25 -2.29
CA THR A 64 -4.36 13.34 -2.44
C THR A 64 -5.08 14.66 -2.60
N VAL A 65 -4.63 15.69 -1.88
CA VAL A 65 -5.17 17.04 -1.97
C VAL A 65 -4.92 17.62 -3.36
N SER A 66 -6.00 17.86 -4.09
CA SER A 66 -5.96 18.38 -5.47
C SER A 66 -6.38 19.84 -5.58
N LYS A 67 -7.15 20.35 -4.60
CA LYS A 67 -7.52 21.77 -4.48
C LYS A 67 -7.63 22.15 -3.00
N VAL A 68 -7.26 23.38 -2.67
CA VAL A 68 -7.38 23.95 -1.33
C VAL A 68 -8.23 25.23 -1.44
N GLY A 69 -9.22 25.37 -0.56
CA GLY A 69 -10.03 26.58 -0.40
C GLY A 69 -9.99 27.06 1.05
N ASP A 70 -10.76 28.11 1.37
CA ASP A 70 -10.65 28.81 2.66
C ASP A 70 -11.16 28.00 3.87
N SER A 71 -12.16 27.14 3.67
CA SER A 71 -12.76 26.33 4.73
C SER A 71 -13.02 24.87 4.32
N SER A 72 -12.54 24.49 3.15
CA SER A 72 -12.65 23.14 2.63
C SER A 72 -11.54 22.88 1.63
N PHE A 73 -11.24 21.61 1.41
CA PHE A 73 -10.30 21.18 0.39
C PHE A 73 -10.84 19.95 -0.32
N VAL A 74 -10.30 19.68 -1.50
CA VAL A 74 -10.70 18.53 -2.32
C VAL A 74 -9.61 17.49 -2.26
N ILE A 75 -9.99 16.27 -1.88
CA ILE A 75 -9.14 15.10 -2.04
C ILE A 75 -9.60 14.31 -3.25
N THR A 76 -8.64 13.87 -4.03
CA THR A 76 -8.88 12.91 -5.10
C THR A 76 -8.55 11.52 -4.56
N SER A 77 -9.60 10.72 -4.37
CA SER A 77 -9.49 9.31 -4.01
C SER A 77 -9.39 8.48 -5.28
N MET A 78 -8.52 7.47 -5.26
CA MET A 78 -8.36 6.51 -6.35
C MET A 78 -8.57 5.12 -5.78
N ASP A 79 -9.58 4.42 -6.30
CA ASP A 79 -9.96 3.08 -5.90
C ASP A 79 -10.03 2.20 -7.14
N ARG A 80 -9.03 1.32 -7.30
CA ARG A 80 -8.76 0.57 -8.54
C ARG A 80 -8.72 1.53 -9.75
N ASP A 81 -9.76 1.49 -10.58
CA ASP A 81 -9.85 2.27 -11.83
C ASP A 81 -10.77 3.51 -11.69
N VAL A 82 -11.33 3.73 -10.50
CA VAL A 82 -12.26 4.82 -10.24
C VAL A 82 -11.54 5.97 -9.56
N ARG A 83 -11.69 7.16 -10.15
CA ARG A 83 -11.28 8.43 -9.54
C ARG A 83 -12.51 9.21 -9.11
N TYR A 84 -12.52 9.64 -7.86
CA TYR A 84 -13.60 10.45 -7.31
C TYR A 84 -13.08 11.57 -6.41
N ASN A 85 -13.71 12.73 -6.49
CA ASN A 85 -13.31 13.93 -5.76
C ASN A 85 -14.25 14.17 -4.58
N PHE A 86 -13.71 14.05 -3.37
CA PHE A 86 -14.43 14.35 -2.13
C PHE A 86 -14.07 15.76 -1.67
N VAL A 87 -15.07 16.53 -1.25
CA VAL A 87 -14.91 17.85 -0.64
C VAL A 87 -14.90 17.67 0.87
N ILE A 88 -13.78 17.91 1.51
CA ILE A 88 -13.62 17.79 2.96
C ILE A 88 -13.91 19.15 3.59
N ASP A 89 -14.92 19.20 4.46
CA ASP A 89 -15.31 20.41 5.19
C ASP A 89 -14.47 20.55 6.47
N SER A 90 -13.26 21.10 6.32
CA SER A 90 -12.31 21.29 7.41
C SER A 90 -11.42 22.50 7.18
N LYS A 91 -11.02 23.13 8.28
CA LYS A 91 -10.08 24.27 8.32
C LYS A 91 -8.64 23.84 8.62
N GLU A 92 -8.37 22.54 8.66
CA GLU A 92 -7.02 22.05 8.81
C GLU A 92 -6.11 22.52 7.68
N GLU A 93 -4.87 22.81 8.04
CA GLU A 93 -3.88 23.33 7.11
C GLU A 93 -3.32 22.19 6.26
N VAL A 94 -3.75 22.14 5.01
CA VAL A 94 -3.31 21.17 4.01
C VAL A 94 -2.72 21.86 2.79
N TYR A 95 -1.78 21.20 2.13
CA TYR A 95 -1.15 21.71 0.93
C TYR A 95 -1.43 20.80 -0.27
N LEU A 96 -1.31 21.37 -1.48
CA LEU A 96 -1.44 20.61 -2.71
C LEU A 96 -0.42 19.45 -2.73
N GLY A 97 -0.92 18.25 -3.02
CA GLY A 97 -0.12 17.03 -3.06
C GLY A 97 0.03 16.31 -1.72
N ASP A 98 -0.46 16.87 -0.61
CA ASP A 98 -0.52 16.14 0.66
C ASP A 98 -1.47 14.94 0.55
N SER A 99 -1.14 13.87 1.25
CA SER A 99 -2.03 12.71 1.39
C SER A 99 -2.85 12.87 2.65
N VAL A 100 -4.16 12.69 2.54
CA VAL A 100 -5.10 12.88 3.64
C VAL A 100 -5.97 11.65 3.77
N GLU A 101 -6.09 11.14 4.99
CA GLU A 101 -7.06 10.11 5.37
C GLU A 101 -8.11 10.72 6.29
N VAL A 102 -9.38 10.59 5.91
CA VAL A 102 -10.53 11.12 6.64
C VAL A 102 -11.44 9.97 7.03
N LEU A 103 -11.82 9.94 8.31
CA LEU A 103 -13.00 9.23 8.79
C LEU A 103 -14.06 10.28 9.12
N GLY A 104 -15.24 10.19 8.50
CA GLY A 104 -16.27 11.20 8.70
C GLY A 104 -17.59 10.87 8.02
N THR A 105 -18.57 11.74 8.25
CA THR A 105 -19.91 11.57 7.70
C THR A 105 -19.97 12.08 6.27
N PHE A 106 -20.42 11.22 5.35
CA PHE A 106 -20.64 11.57 3.96
C PHE A 106 -21.93 12.38 3.79
N ARG A 107 -21.87 13.38 2.92
CA ARG A 107 -23.02 14.20 2.51
C ARG A 107 -23.05 14.30 1.00
N SER A 108 -24.17 13.88 0.41
CA SER A 108 -24.39 13.93 -1.04
C SER A 108 -24.26 15.39 -1.55
N PRO A 109 -23.67 15.60 -2.74
CA PRO A 109 -23.19 14.57 -3.67
C PRO A 109 -21.78 14.06 -3.38
N ASN A 110 -20.93 14.81 -2.67
CA ASN A 110 -19.51 14.48 -2.54
C ASN A 110 -18.79 15.11 -1.34
N LYS A 111 -19.54 15.63 -0.37
CA LYS A 111 -18.99 16.29 0.81
C LYS A 111 -18.73 15.29 1.92
N VAL A 112 -17.72 15.56 2.73
CA VAL A 112 -17.40 14.78 3.92
C VAL A 112 -17.15 15.75 5.06
N THR A 113 -17.90 15.57 6.14
CA THR A 113 -17.65 16.25 7.40
C THR A 113 -16.76 15.32 8.24
N PRO A 114 -15.49 15.68 8.49
CA PRO A 114 -14.54 14.80 9.16
C PRO A 114 -14.81 14.72 10.67
N ASP A 115 -14.82 13.50 11.19
CA ASP A 115 -14.79 13.22 12.64
C ASP A 115 -13.34 13.04 13.12
N LYS A 116 -12.52 12.39 12.27
CA LYS A 116 -11.07 12.25 12.45
C LYS A 116 -10.37 12.42 11.12
N MET A 117 -9.17 12.99 11.18
CA MET A 117 -8.37 13.21 9.98
C MET A 117 -6.88 13.06 10.29
N ILE A 118 -6.15 12.52 9.33
CA ILE A 118 -4.70 12.40 9.36
C ILE A 118 -4.15 13.03 8.07
N VAL A 119 -3.25 14.00 8.24
CA VAL A 119 -2.58 14.68 7.12
C VAL A 119 -1.12 14.25 7.05
N VAL A 120 -0.73 13.69 5.91
CA VAL A 120 0.64 13.29 5.60
C VAL A 120 1.21 14.24 4.56
N ARG A 121 2.14 15.08 5.01
CA ARG A 121 2.77 16.08 4.14
C ARG A 121 3.56 15.43 3.01
N ALA A 122 3.40 15.93 1.79
CA ALA A 122 4.09 15.41 0.60
C ALA A 122 5.62 15.39 0.75
N GLN A 123 6.17 16.38 1.45
CA GLN A 123 7.62 16.50 1.68
C GLN A 123 8.16 15.43 2.63
N SER A 124 7.34 14.88 3.52
CA SER A 124 7.73 13.83 4.47
C SER A 124 8.16 12.55 3.75
N GLY A 125 7.45 12.17 2.67
CA GLY A 125 7.78 10.98 1.89
C GLY A 125 9.19 11.04 1.29
N LYS A 126 9.63 12.21 0.82
CA LYS A 126 10.98 12.37 0.25
C LYS A 126 12.09 12.16 1.28
N MET A 127 11.86 12.57 2.54
CA MET A 127 12.83 12.38 3.61
C MET A 127 13.09 10.90 3.91
N VAL A 128 12.10 10.02 3.70
CA VAL A 128 12.27 8.57 3.87
C VAL A 128 13.35 8.02 2.93
N TYR A 129 13.38 8.48 1.69
CA TYR A 129 14.40 8.07 0.73
C TYR A 129 15.78 8.63 1.08
N VAL A 130 15.85 9.87 1.55
CA VAL A 130 17.12 10.49 1.97
C VAL A 130 17.72 9.71 3.15
N ARG A 131 16.95 9.42 4.20
CA ARG A 131 17.45 8.63 5.34
C ARG A 131 17.85 7.21 4.92
N SER A 132 17.10 6.59 4.01
CA SER A 132 17.43 5.26 3.48
C SER A 132 18.72 5.27 2.66
N LEU A 133 18.94 6.32 1.86
CA LEU A 133 20.15 6.50 1.07
C LEU A 133 21.36 6.70 1.98
N ILE A 134 21.24 7.51 3.04
CA ILE A 134 22.30 7.68 4.04
C ILE A 134 22.63 6.34 4.72
N GLY A 135 21.62 5.59 5.14
CA GLY A 135 21.81 4.25 5.72
C GLY A 135 22.52 3.29 4.76
N LEU A 136 22.12 3.28 3.49
CA LEU A 136 22.75 2.48 2.44
C LEU A 136 24.22 2.89 2.23
N LEU A 137 24.52 4.19 2.15
CA LEU A 137 25.88 4.68 1.99
C LEU A 137 26.77 4.26 3.16
N ILE A 138 26.29 4.40 4.40
CA ILE A 138 27.02 3.95 5.59
C ILE A 138 27.29 2.44 5.52
N LEU A 139 26.27 1.65 5.18
CA LEU A 139 26.39 0.19 5.05
C LEU A 139 27.42 -0.18 3.98
N VAL A 140 27.36 0.45 2.81
CA VAL A 140 28.31 0.25 1.70
C VAL A 140 29.74 0.60 2.14
N ILE A 141 29.94 1.73 2.82
CA ILE A 141 31.26 2.15 3.32
C ILE A 141 31.81 1.14 4.32
N VAL A 142 31.02 0.74 5.33
CA VAL A 142 31.44 -0.23 6.36
C VAL A 142 31.74 -1.59 5.75
N PHE A 143 30.91 -2.01 4.80
CA PHE A 143 31.08 -3.26 4.07
C PHE A 143 32.40 -3.25 3.28
N PHE A 144 32.68 -2.25 2.46
CA PHE A 144 33.92 -2.16 1.70
C PHE A 144 35.17 -1.84 2.54
N ARG A 145 34.99 -1.27 3.75
CA ARG A 145 36.08 -1.12 4.73
C ARG A 145 36.53 -2.47 5.27
N SER A 146 35.59 -3.36 5.56
CA SER A 146 35.85 -4.65 6.19
C SER A 146 36.04 -5.78 5.17
N TRP A 147 35.57 -5.62 3.94
CA TRP A 147 35.58 -6.63 2.89
C TRP A 147 36.13 -6.03 1.59
N LYS A 148 36.96 -6.81 0.89
CA LYS A 148 37.45 -6.50 -0.44
C LYS A 148 36.77 -7.45 -1.42
N PHE A 149 36.32 -6.92 -2.55
CA PHE A 149 35.82 -7.77 -3.63
C PHE A 149 37.01 -8.35 -4.41
N ASP A 150 37.08 -9.68 -4.50
CA ASP A 150 38.03 -10.37 -5.38
C ASP A 150 37.39 -10.64 -6.74
N HIS A 151 37.82 -9.86 -7.73
CA HIS A 151 37.37 -10.02 -9.12
C HIS A 151 37.74 -11.37 -9.75
N LYS A 152 38.76 -12.06 -9.24
CA LYS A 152 39.18 -13.36 -9.80
C LYS A 152 38.29 -14.51 -9.35
N GLY A 153 37.84 -14.46 -8.09
CA GLY A 153 36.98 -15.49 -7.49
C GLY A 153 35.49 -15.16 -7.53
N PHE A 154 35.11 -13.91 -7.81
CA PHE A 154 33.74 -13.40 -7.58
C PHE A 154 33.28 -13.60 -6.12
N VAL A 155 34.20 -13.42 -5.16
CA VAL A 155 33.92 -13.58 -3.72
C VAL A 155 34.35 -12.33 -2.96
N PHE A 156 33.59 -11.97 -1.92
CA PHE A 156 34.01 -10.97 -0.93
C PHE A 156 34.90 -11.63 0.11
N ILE A 157 36.12 -11.13 0.26
CA ILE A 157 37.08 -11.61 1.29
C ILE A 157 37.26 -10.52 2.35
N PRO A 158 37.32 -10.87 3.65
CA PRO A 158 37.58 -9.91 4.70
C PRO A 158 38.95 -9.25 4.49
N ARG A 159 38.99 -7.93 4.57
CA ARG A 159 40.22 -7.14 4.53
C ARG A 159 40.88 -7.32 5.91
N ARG A 160 41.98 -8.06 5.98
CA ARG A 160 42.78 -8.13 7.21
C ARG A 160 43.25 -6.70 7.51
N VAL A 161 42.87 -6.19 8.68
CA VAL A 161 43.36 -4.93 9.24
C VAL A 161 44.83 -5.12 9.62
#